data_AF-A0A958H8M7-F1
#
_entry.id   AF-A0A958H8M7-F1
#
_cell.length_a   1.000
_cell.length_b   1.000
_cell.length_c   1.000
_cell.angle_alpha   90.00
_cell.angle_beta   90.00
_cell.angle_gamma   90.00
#
_symmetry.space_group_name_H-M   'P 1'
#
loop_
_entity.id
_entity.type
_entity.pdbx_description
1 polymer ?
#
loop_
_entity_poly.entity_id
_entity_poly.type
_entity_poly.pdbx_seq_one_letter_code
_entity_poly.pdbx_strand_id
1 'polypeptide(L)'
;MSGETGRPPAKVEELRDSSWQSDLGRPLLIAIQMTCLIAGPLAVVIAVADDPRLRYVAVLAFFAALAAVYSRQWLSMPSQRTTRKTAYKLAELMVLILVLRLVTWALTGDWPTTDSLRTWLLDPLSFLDGFYLVVVLLTALAWQRAGIVAELFYQLALTPGELQWVEEQSLRSWWRGSRSLDRAQISRAELVDGYINQWLIGGIFIILCAGATRISIDQQAGLRLLDTGVPDQLVVAAVMYFLTGLVLISQARLAQMRAQWYFDGVEVPPGLPARWNRLGLVIIIGIGLAASLLPLGSTWQLGAIINVIVTVVVQIAVGIVSLLIALFSLVLLLFGKPPAELPQLPTTLQPAPPPPSPVPTAEVPPWLGGAGFWLVVIVILVLALRFFIGPDGLAVTRNRLRTLGRRLLALFGRWWAGARAAAASLAIVVPRRRAADEGQNAALRLPWRFVRLNALSPRERVRYFYLSTIRRAAEQGTVRQPSQTPVEFLRDLESTWPDAENDAAALTEAFLAARYDRVEISPDDAQETKTVWERVKRALKQRRA
;
A
#
# COMPACT_ATOMS: atom_id res chain seq x y z
N MET A 1 -35.21 23.60 -30.77
CA MET A 1 -34.19 23.86 -29.73
C MET A 1 -34.53 22.99 -28.53
N SER A 2 -34.16 21.72 -28.59
CA SER A 2 -34.36 20.73 -27.53
C SER A 2 -33.10 20.70 -26.67
N GLY A 3 -33.25 21.06 -25.39
CA GLY A 3 -32.15 21.07 -24.43
C GLY A 3 -31.65 19.65 -24.16
N GLU A 4 -30.42 19.38 -24.57
CA GLU A 4 -29.64 18.25 -24.10
C GLU A 4 -29.53 18.32 -22.58
N THR A 5 -30.17 17.39 -21.87
CA THR A 5 -29.84 17.12 -20.46
C THR A 5 -28.50 16.41 -20.40
N GLY A 6 -27.42 17.15 -20.67
CA GLY A 6 -26.06 16.73 -20.38
C GLY A 6 -25.95 16.50 -18.87
N ARG A 7 -25.73 15.26 -18.46
CA ARG A 7 -25.28 14.96 -17.10
C ARG A 7 -24.04 15.83 -16.86
N PRO A 8 -23.98 16.67 -15.82
CA PRO A 8 -22.80 17.49 -15.58
C PRO A 8 -21.59 16.56 -15.46
N PRO A 9 -20.42 16.93 -16.02
CA PRO A 9 -19.21 16.14 -15.83
C PRO A 9 -19.02 15.95 -14.33
N ALA A 10 -18.89 14.69 -13.89
CA ALA A 10 -18.61 14.40 -12.50
C ALA A 10 -17.40 15.25 -12.08
N LYS A 11 -17.48 15.92 -10.93
CA LYS A 11 -16.33 16.70 -10.46
C LYS A 11 -15.11 15.78 -10.42
N VAL A 12 -13.95 16.24 -10.86
CA VAL A 12 -12.68 15.48 -10.85
C VAL A 12 -12.35 14.86 -9.47
N GLU A 13 -12.93 15.41 -8.40
CA GLU A 13 -12.86 14.87 -7.04
C GLU A 13 -13.68 13.59 -6.79
N GLU A 14 -14.76 13.37 -7.54
CA GLU A 14 -15.64 12.19 -7.44
C GLU A 14 -15.11 10.98 -8.23
N LEU A 15 -14.30 11.20 -9.27
CA LEU A 15 -13.66 10.14 -10.07
C LEU A 15 -12.41 9.59 -9.35
N ARG A 16 -12.62 8.96 -8.19
CA ARG A 16 -11.57 8.24 -7.45
C ARG A 16 -12.00 6.80 -7.23
N ASP A 17 -11.06 5.86 -7.26
CA ASP A 17 -11.26 4.51 -6.72
C ASP A 17 -11.28 4.57 -5.18
N SER A 18 -12.34 5.18 -4.65
CA SER A 18 -12.58 5.39 -3.23
C SER A 18 -12.63 4.06 -2.48
N SER A 19 -13.12 2.99 -3.13
CA SER A 19 -13.16 1.64 -2.58
C SER A 19 -11.75 1.08 -2.32
N TRP A 20 -10.80 1.36 -3.21
CA TRP A 20 -9.41 0.99 -3.04
C TRP A 20 -8.71 1.94 -2.07
N GLN A 21 -8.77 3.25 -2.29
CA GLN A 21 -7.99 4.24 -1.54
C GLN A 21 -8.44 4.44 -0.09
N SER A 22 -9.69 4.08 0.25
CA SER A 22 -10.20 4.18 1.63
C SER A 22 -9.81 3.02 2.55
N ASP A 23 -9.16 1.98 2.01
CA ASP A 23 -8.75 0.82 2.79
C ASP A 23 -7.57 1.15 3.71
N LEU A 24 -7.87 1.36 4.99
CA LEU A 24 -6.90 1.61 6.07
C LEU A 24 -5.94 0.44 6.31
N GLY A 25 -6.26 -0.76 5.80
CA GLY A 25 -5.40 -1.94 5.94
C GLY A 25 -4.05 -1.77 5.25
N ARG A 26 -4.01 -1.11 4.08
CA ARG A 26 -2.76 -0.95 3.31
C ARG A 26 -1.72 -0.06 3.98
N PRO A 27 -2.06 1.17 4.43
CA PRO A 27 -1.11 2.00 5.16
C PRO A 27 -0.52 1.30 6.39
N LEU A 28 -1.35 0.53 7.11
CA LEU A 28 -0.91 -0.23 8.26
C LEU A 28 0.05 -1.34 7.86
N LEU A 29 -0.25 -2.12 6.82
CA LEU A 29 0.62 -3.18 6.31
C LEU A 29 1.98 -2.64 5.86
N ILE A 30 2.01 -1.52 5.15
CA ILE A 30 3.26 -0.86 4.72
C ILE A 30 4.06 -0.40 5.95
N ALA A 31 3.40 0.23 6.94
CA ALA A 31 4.07 0.69 8.15
C ALA A 31 4.65 -0.48 8.97
N ILE A 32 3.90 -1.58 9.12
CA ILE A 32 4.38 -2.81 9.78
C ILE A 32 5.59 -3.36 9.01
N GLN A 33 5.47 -3.53 7.69
CA GLN A 33 6.56 -4.08 6.88
C GLN A 33 7.85 -3.26 6.99
N MET A 34 7.75 -1.92 6.93
CA MET A 34 8.92 -1.05 7.08
C MET A 34 9.49 -1.08 8.50
N THR A 35 8.66 -1.20 9.52
CA THR A 35 9.13 -1.37 10.90
C THR A 35 9.91 -2.68 11.05
N CYS A 36 9.42 -3.77 10.45
CA CYS A 36 10.13 -5.05 10.42
C CYS A 36 11.44 -4.97 9.64
N LEU A 37 11.50 -4.19 8.56
CA LEU A 37 12.73 -3.94 7.82
C LEU A 37 13.80 -3.25 8.68
N ILE A 38 13.39 -2.28 9.50
CA ILE A 38 14.27 -1.54 10.41
C ILE A 38 14.68 -2.36 11.63
N ALA A 39 13.92 -3.39 12.00
CA ALA A 39 14.30 -4.29 13.09
C ALA A 39 15.65 -4.98 12.86
N GLY A 40 16.03 -5.23 11.59
CA GLY A 40 17.35 -5.76 11.21
C GLY A 40 18.52 -4.90 11.70
N PRO A 41 18.71 -3.68 11.16
CA PRO A 41 19.79 -2.81 11.60
C PRO A 41 19.64 -2.40 13.07
N LEU A 42 18.41 -2.27 13.59
CA LEU A 42 18.20 -2.01 15.02
C LEU A 42 18.76 -3.12 15.90
N ALA A 43 18.56 -4.39 15.55
CA ALA A 43 19.11 -5.53 16.30
C ALA A 43 20.64 -5.55 16.27
N VAL A 44 21.26 -5.19 15.14
CA VAL A 44 22.71 -5.04 15.03
C VAL A 44 23.22 -3.92 15.96
N VAL A 45 22.55 -2.76 15.97
CA VAL A 45 22.96 -1.65 16.84
C VAL A 45 22.77 -2.01 18.31
N ILE A 46 21.67 -2.67 18.68
CA ILE A 46 21.46 -3.15 20.06
C ILE A 46 22.56 -4.14 20.48
N ALA A 47 22.97 -5.04 19.59
CA ALA A 47 24.05 -6.00 19.87
C ALA A 47 25.41 -5.33 20.10
N VAL A 48 25.66 -4.16 19.49
CA VAL A 48 26.92 -3.42 19.63
C VAL A 48 26.90 -2.43 20.80
N ALA A 49 25.80 -1.69 20.97
CA ALA A 49 25.71 -0.59 21.92
C ALA A 49 25.15 -1.00 23.30
N ASP A 50 24.47 -2.15 23.39
CA ASP A 50 23.81 -2.68 24.59
C ASP A 50 22.92 -1.65 25.35
N ASP A 51 22.31 -0.71 24.62
CA ASP A 51 21.44 0.32 25.20
C ASP A 51 19.95 -0.12 25.16
N PRO A 52 19.29 -0.31 26.32
CA PRO A 52 17.88 -0.71 26.38
C PRO A 52 16.92 0.34 25.79
N ARG A 53 17.31 1.62 25.73
CA ARG A 53 16.49 2.72 25.19
C ARG A 53 16.23 2.55 23.70
N LEU A 54 17.11 1.85 22.98
CA LEU A 54 16.98 1.61 21.54
C LEU A 54 15.72 0.80 21.17
N ARG A 55 15.11 0.08 22.12
CA ARG A 55 13.85 -0.65 21.89
C ARG A 55 12.70 0.27 21.47
N TYR A 56 12.71 1.55 21.85
CA TYR A 56 11.68 2.51 21.44
C TYR A 56 11.76 2.90 19.96
N VAL A 57 12.89 2.69 19.29
CA VAL A 57 13.09 3.04 17.87
C VAL A 57 12.08 2.33 16.98
N ALA A 58 11.72 1.08 17.26
CA ALA A 58 10.73 0.34 16.46
C ALA A 58 9.35 1.03 16.48
N VAL A 59 8.93 1.57 17.62
CA VAL A 59 7.66 2.29 17.75
C VAL A 59 7.71 3.62 17.00
N LEU A 60 8.81 4.36 17.13
CA LEU A 60 9.01 5.62 16.41
C LEU A 60 9.06 5.41 14.89
N ALA A 61 9.78 4.39 14.43
CA ALA A 61 9.84 3.96 13.04
C ALA A 61 8.46 3.62 12.48
N PHE A 62 7.61 2.94 13.25
CA PHE A 62 6.25 2.62 12.86
C PHE A 62 5.40 3.88 12.63
N PHE A 63 5.41 4.83 13.57
CA PHE A 63 4.64 6.06 13.42
C PHE A 63 5.19 6.96 12.30
N ALA A 64 6.51 7.03 12.14
CA ALA A 64 7.13 7.76 11.05
C ALA A 64 6.81 7.14 9.69
N ALA A 65 6.84 5.81 9.57
CA ALA A 65 6.42 5.10 8.37
C ALA A 65 4.94 5.38 8.05
N LEU A 66 4.07 5.37 9.06
CA LEU A 66 2.65 5.69 8.88
C LEU A 66 2.46 7.15 8.43
N ALA A 67 3.18 8.09 9.03
CA ALA A 67 3.17 9.50 8.63
C ALA A 67 3.61 9.66 7.16
N ALA A 68 4.68 8.95 6.75
CA ALA A 68 5.17 8.94 5.39
C ALA A 68 4.11 8.46 4.39
N VAL A 69 3.39 7.37 4.72
CA VAL A 69 2.35 6.82 3.84
C VAL A 69 1.23 7.84 3.62
N TYR A 70 0.75 8.49 4.69
CA TYR A 70 -0.31 9.49 4.58
C TYR A 70 0.14 10.76 3.86
N SER A 71 1.33 11.26 4.18
CA SER A 71 1.96 12.37 3.47
C SER A 71 2.04 12.07 1.97
N ARG A 72 2.46 10.85 1.60
CA ARG A 72 2.60 10.45 0.21
C ARG A 72 1.28 10.38 -0.53
N GLN A 73 0.26 9.79 0.09
CA GLN A 73 -1.09 9.73 -0.48
C GLN A 73 -1.72 11.12 -0.65
N TRP A 74 -1.37 12.05 0.22
CA TRP A 74 -1.85 13.42 0.12
C TRP A 74 -1.13 14.20 -0.99
N LEU A 75 0.19 14.12 -1.07
CA LEU A 75 1.00 14.73 -2.14
C LEU A 75 0.71 14.18 -3.53
N SER A 76 0.15 12.98 -3.62
CA SER A 76 -0.20 12.36 -4.88
C SER A 76 -1.61 12.73 -5.37
N MET A 77 -2.40 13.45 -4.56
CA MET A 77 -3.72 13.95 -4.95
C MET A 77 -3.62 14.98 -6.10
N PRO A 78 -4.57 14.98 -7.05
CA PRO A 78 -4.54 15.94 -8.18
C PRO A 78 -4.53 17.41 -7.76
N SER A 79 -5.18 17.74 -6.64
CA SER A 79 -5.21 19.10 -6.07
C SER A 79 -3.84 19.60 -5.61
N GLN A 80 -2.88 18.68 -5.41
CA GLN A 80 -1.53 18.98 -4.91
C GLN A 80 -0.47 18.98 -6.03
N ARG A 81 -0.88 19.02 -7.31
CA ARG A 81 0.06 19.01 -8.46
C ARG A 81 0.99 20.23 -8.51
N THR A 82 0.52 21.38 -8.03
CA THR A 82 1.29 22.64 -7.99
C THR A 82 2.30 22.67 -6.85
N THR A 83 2.15 21.78 -5.85
CA THR A 83 3.01 21.72 -4.68
C THR A 83 4.37 21.14 -5.05
N ARG A 84 5.46 21.84 -4.70
CA ARG A 84 6.84 21.36 -4.89
C ARG A 84 7.10 20.16 -3.96
N LYS A 85 6.94 18.94 -4.50
CA LYS A 85 7.04 17.67 -3.76
C LYS A 85 8.36 17.48 -3.02
N THR A 86 9.48 17.96 -3.58
CA THR A 86 10.81 17.83 -2.95
C THR A 86 10.95 18.74 -1.73
N ALA A 87 10.53 20.00 -1.85
CA ALA A 87 10.54 20.96 -0.75
C ALA A 87 9.64 20.50 0.40
N TYR A 88 8.45 19.97 0.09
CA TYR A 88 7.55 19.42 1.11
C TYR A 88 8.21 18.27 1.89
N LYS A 89 8.83 17.32 1.19
CA LYS A 89 9.48 16.16 1.82
C LYS A 89 10.66 16.57 2.71
N LEU A 90 11.42 17.58 2.29
CA LEU A 90 12.53 18.09 3.08
C LEU A 90 12.02 18.78 4.35
N ALA A 91 10.93 19.54 4.23
CA ALA A 91 10.26 20.13 5.38
C ALA A 91 9.68 19.07 6.33
N GLU A 92 9.02 18.04 5.79
CA GLU A 92 8.49 16.92 6.57
C GLU A 92 9.61 16.17 7.32
N LEU A 93 10.74 15.91 6.66
CA LEU A 93 11.90 15.29 7.30
C LEU A 93 12.47 16.16 8.42
N MET A 94 12.58 17.47 8.23
CA MET A 94 13.03 18.37 9.29
C MET A 94 12.08 18.39 10.48
N VAL A 95 10.77 18.44 10.24
CA VAL A 95 9.75 18.35 11.30
C VAL A 95 9.87 17.01 12.02
N LEU A 96 10.06 15.90 11.29
CA LEU A 96 10.27 14.58 11.87
C LEU A 96 11.50 14.56 12.78
N ILE A 97 12.64 15.09 12.34
CA ILE A 97 13.88 15.19 13.14
C ILE A 97 13.63 15.95 14.45
N LEU A 98 12.95 17.09 14.39
CA LEU A 98 12.65 17.90 15.57
C LEU A 98 11.65 17.22 16.52
N VAL A 99 10.59 16.60 15.97
CA VAL A 99 9.63 15.83 16.77
C VAL A 99 10.31 14.66 17.45
N LEU A 100 11.18 13.93 16.74
CA LEU A 100 11.96 12.85 17.32
C LEU A 100 12.84 13.35 18.47
N ARG A 101 13.41 14.55 18.37
CA ARG A 101 14.21 15.12 19.46
C ARG A 101 13.37 15.33 20.72
N LEU A 102 12.22 15.97 20.57
CA LEU A 102 11.29 16.21 21.68
C LEU A 102 10.83 14.88 22.31
N VAL A 103 10.53 13.89 21.48
CA VAL A 103 10.12 12.57 21.94
C VAL A 103 11.27 11.86 22.64
N THR A 104 12.51 11.97 22.17
CA THR A 104 13.67 11.38 22.86
C THR A 104 13.88 11.99 24.24
N TRP A 105 13.77 13.31 24.40
CA TRP A 105 13.84 13.95 25.72
C TRP A 105 12.70 13.50 26.64
N ALA A 106 11.49 13.38 26.11
CA ALA A 106 10.34 12.88 26.88
C ALA A 106 10.51 11.42 27.31
N LEU A 107 11.14 10.57 26.48
CA LEU A 107 11.37 9.16 26.78
C LEU A 107 12.52 8.94 27.76
N THR A 108 13.59 9.74 27.68
CA THR A 108 14.74 9.61 28.60
C THR A 108 14.57 10.40 29.89
N GLY A 109 13.67 11.41 29.91
CA GLY A 109 13.53 12.34 31.02
C GLY A 109 14.58 13.46 31.04
N ASP A 110 15.49 13.47 30.07
CA ASP A 110 16.62 14.40 29.98
C ASP A 110 16.23 15.68 29.24
N TRP A 111 15.38 16.51 29.88
CA TRP A 111 15.07 17.83 29.33
C TRP A 111 16.30 18.74 29.36
N PRO A 112 16.50 19.58 28.32
CA PRO A 112 17.68 20.43 28.24
C PRO A 112 17.75 21.42 29.39
N THR A 113 18.91 21.49 30.03
CA THR A 113 19.23 22.49 31.04
C THR A 113 19.94 23.69 30.39
N THR A 114 20.10 24.78 31.15
CA THR A 114 20.86 25.96 30.70
C THR A 114 22.30 25.60 30.32
N ASP A 115 22.89 24.61 30.98
CA ASP A 115 24.23 24.14 30.68
C ASP A 115 24.27 23.38 29.36
N SER A 116 23.26 22.55 29.06
CA SER A 116 23.13 21.90 27.75
C SER A 116 23.06 22.92 26.60
N LEU A 117 22.30 24.01 26.78
CA LEU A 117 22.20 25.09 25.78
C LEU A 117 23.54 25.77 25.53
N ARG A 118 24.33 25.98 26.60
CA ARG A 118 25.68 26.54 26.48
C ARG A 118 26.61 25.60 25.73
N THR A 119 26.56 24.30 26.03
CA THR A 119 27.35 23.29 25.32
C THR A 119 26.99 23.22 23.84
N TRP A 120 25.70 23.27 23.48
CA TRP A 120 25.27 23.30 22.08
C TRP A 120 25.68 24.56 21.33
N LEU A 121 25.82 25.69 22.04
CA LEU A 121 26.29 26.95 21.45
C LEU A 121 27.80 26.92 21.18
N LEU A 122 28.58 26.21 22.00
CA LEU A 122 30.03 26.09 21.87
C LEU A 122 30.42 24.94 20.93
N ASP A 123 29.68 23.83 20.99
CA ASP A 123 29.83 22.65 20.14
C ASP A 123 28.45 22.20 19.61
N PRO A 124 28.03 22.65 18.42
CA PRO A 124 26.72 22.30 17.87
C PRO A 124 26.53 20.80 17.58
N LEU A 125 27.63 20.05 17.37
CA LEU A 125 27.54 18.61 17.10
C LEU A 125 27.13 17.83 18.35
N SER A 126 27.37 18.37 19.55
CA SER A 126 26.90 17.78 20.80
C SER A 126 25.37 17.72 20.93
N PHE A 127 24.63 18.42 20.07
CA PHE A 127 23.18 18.24 19.94
C PHE A 127 22.81 16.86 19.37
N LEU A 128 23.69 16.25 18.56
CA LEU A 128 23.54 14.93 17.98
C LEU A 128 24.25 13.87 18.84
N ASP A 129 23.66 13.52 19.98
CA ASP A 129 24.13 12.39 20.77
C ASP A 129 23.96 11.07 19.99
N GLY A 130 24.82 10.08 20.28
CA GLY A 130 24.84 8.81 19.54
C GLY A 130 23.48 8.09 19.54
N PHE A 131 22.76 8.11 20.67
CA PHE A 131 21.42 7.55 20.77
C PHE A 131 20.43 8.28 19.84
N TYR A 132 20.35 9.60 19.92
CA TYR A 132 19.48 10.39 19.03
C TYR A 132 19.83 10.22 17.55
N LEU A 133 21.12 10.14 17.20
CA LEU A 133 21.58 9.92 15.84
C LEU A 133 21.07 8.59 15.28
N VAL A 134 21.15 7.51 16.06
CA VAL A 134 20.59 6.19 15.68
C VAL A 134 19.08 6.27 15.52
N VAL A 135 18.37 6.92 16.46
CA VAL A 135 16.91 7.11 16.39
C VAL A 135 16.53 7.84 15.11
N VAL A 136 17.19 8.95 14.79
CA VAL A 136 16.92 9.75 13.58
C VAL A 136 17.21 8.94 12.33
N LEU A 137 18.37 8.29 12.25
CA LEU A 137 18.80 7.57 11.04
C LEU A 137 17.85 6.41 10.71
N LEU A 138 17.55 5.56 11.69
CA LEU A 138 16.67 4.40 11.49
C LEU A 138 15.22 4.81 11.24
N THR A 139 14.73 5.83 11.93
CA THR A 139 13.36 6.34 11.74
C THR A 139 13.20 7.06 10.40
N ALA A 140 14.19 7.86 9.99
CA ALA A 140 14.20 8.51 8.68
C ALA A 140 14.27 7.49 7.54
N LEU A 141 15.04 6.41 7.72
CA LEU A 141 15.06 5.30 6.76
C LEU A 141 13.69 4.64 6.68
N ALA A 142 13.03 4.35 7.81
CA ALA A 142 11.66 3.81 7.85
C ALA A 142 10.68 4.70 7.07
N TRP A 143 10.72 6.01 7.36
CA TRP A 143 9.90 7.04 6.72
C TRP A 143 10.14 7.08 5.20
N GLN A 144 11.40 7.10 4.77
CA GLN A 144 11.74 7.14 3.35
C GLN A 144 11.24 5.89 2.62
N ARG A 145 11.52 4.69 3.17
CA ARG A 145 11.14 3.42 2.56
C ARG A 145 9.62 3.27 2.48
N ALA A 146 8.89 3.64 3.54
CA ALA A 146 7.44 3.65 3.56
C ALA A 146 6.86 4.61 2.52
N GLY A 147 7.45 5.80 2.36
CA GLY A 147 7.05 6.77 1.35
C GLY A 147 7.26 6.29 -0.10
N ILE A 148 8.31 5.50 -0.36
CA ILE A 148 8.55 4.89 -1.68
C ILE A 148 7.47 3.84 -1.98
N VAL A 149 7.23 2.92 -1.05
CA VAL A 149 6.22 1.86 -1.23
C VAL A 149 4.81 2.46 -1.33
N ALA A 150 4.49 3.47 -0.53
CA ALA A 150 3.21 4.17 -0.61
C ALA A 150 2.96 4.81 -1.99
N GLU A 151 3.99 5.40 -2.60
CA GLU A 151 3.90 5.97 -3.95
C GLU A 151 3.61 4.88 -4.98
N LEU A 152 4.32 3.74 -4.92
CA LEU A 152 4.08 2.61 -5.82
C LEU A 152 2.62 2.12 -5.74
N PHE A 153 2.11 1.89 -4.53
CA PHE A 153 0.73 1.44 -4.34
C PHE A 153 -0.32 2.49 -4.71
N TYR A 154 0.02 3.78 -4.62
CA TYR A 154 -0.86 4.84 -5.11
C TYR A 154 -0.94 4.82 -6.65
N GLN A 155 0.20 4.73 -7.34
CA GLN A 155 0.25 4.67 -8.80
C GLN A 155 -0.37 3.38 -9.36
N LEU A 156 -0.39 2.32 -8.57
CA LEU A 156 -1.02 1.05 -8.94
C LEU A 156 -2.55 1.13 -8.96
N ALA A 157 -3.14 2.04 -8.16
CA ALA A 157 -4.57 2.32 -8.20
C ALA A 157 -4.99 2.93 -9.55
N LEU A 158 -6.28 2.88 -9.87
CA LEU A 158 -6.79 3.67 -10.99
C LEU A 158 -6.63 5.16 -10.67
N THR A 159 -5.88 5.86 -11.51
CA THR A 159 -5.58 7.28 -11.34
C THR A 159 -6.77 8.11 -11.81
N PRO A 160 -7.11 9.25 -11.16
CA PRO A 160 -8.22 10.10 -11.59
C PRO A 160 -8.14 10.53 -13.07
N GLY A 161 -6.93 10.72 -13.60
CA GLY A 161 -6.72 11.03 -15.02
C GLY A 161 -7.06 9.88 -15.97
N GLU A 162 -6.86 8.62 -15.55
CA GLU A 162 -7.26 7.46 -16.35
C GLU A 162 -8.78 7.27 -16.34
N LEU A 163 -9.41 7.50 -15.18
CA LEU A 163 -10.88 7.47 -15.05
C LEU A 163 -11.54 8.56 -15.91
N GLN A 164 -11.02 9.79 -15.86
CA GLN A 164 -11.49 10.89 -16.69
C GLN A 164 -11.28 10.62 -18.18
N TRP A 165 -10.16 10.00 -18.56
CA TRP A 165 -9.89 9.66 -19.96
C TRP A 165 -10.86 8.60 -20.49
N VAL A 166 -11.18 7.57 -19.71
CA VAL A 166 -12.17 6.55 -20.09
C VAL A 166 -13.57 7.17 -20.25
N GLU A 167 -13.96 8.07 -19.34
CA GLU A 167 -15.22 8.81 -19.44
C GLU A 167 -15.24 9.72 -20.68
N GLU A 168 -14.18 10.50 -20.93
CA GLU A 168 -14.06 11.34 -22.12
C GLU A 168 -14.04 10.52 -23.43
N GLN A 169 -13.42 9.34 -23.44
CA GLN A 169 -13.42 8.45 -24.60
C GLN A 169 -14.80 7.83 -24.85
N SER A 170 -15.53 7.46 -23.80
CA SER A 170 -16.92 6.99 -23.94
C SER A 170 -17.80 8.05 -24.62
N LEU A 171 -17.53 9.33 -24.34
CA LEU A 171 -18.22 10.48 -24.93
C LEU A 171 -17.68 10.87 -26.33
N ARG A 172 -16.38 10.66 -26.61
CA ARG A 172 -15.71 11.08 -27.87
C ARG A 172 -15.52 9.97 -28.91
N SER A 173 -15.90 8.73 -28.60
CA SER A 173 -15.80 7.54 -29.47
C SER A 173 -16.53 7.68 -30.82
N TRP A 174 -17.32 8.74 -31.02
CA TRP A 174 -18.00 9.04 -32.27
C TRP A 174 -17.09 9.59 -33.40
N TRP A 175 -15.91 10.17 -33.12
CA TRP A 175 -15.19 10.99 -34.13
C TRP A 175 -13.75 10.62 -34.56
N ARG A 176 -13.02 9.68 -33.93
CA ARG A 176 -11.65 9.35 -34.40
C ARG A 176 -11.30 7.87 -34.29
N GLY A 177 -10.88 7.31 -35.42
CA GLY A 177 -10.23 6.02 -35.51
C GLY A 177 -8.91 5.97 -34.73
N SER A 178 -8.84 5.02 -33.80
CA SER A 178 -7.69 4.17 -33.45
C SER A 178 -6.26 4.76 -33.52
N ARG A 179 -5.99 5.94 -32.96
CA ARG A 179 -4.59 6.33 -32.70
C ARG A 179 -4.39 6.88 -31.28
N SER A 180 -3.51 6.16 -30.57
CA SER A 180 -2.78 6.44 -29.32
C SER A 180 -3.27 5.78 -28.01
N LEU A 181 -3.14 4.45 -27.95
CA LEU A 181 -3.26 3.64 -26.71
C LEU A 181 -1.99 3.67 -25.83
N ASP A 182 -0.79 3.87 -26.41
CA ASP A 182 0.46 3.58 -25.70
C ASP A 182 1.03 4.71 -24.83
N ARG A 183 0.58 5.96 -24.99
CA ARG A 183 1.33 7.11 -24.44
C ARG A 183 0.92 7.57 -23.03
N ALA A 184 -0.13 6.99 -22.45
CA ALA A 184 -0.67 7.40 -21.14
C ALA A 184 -0.87 6.25 -20.14
N GLN A 185 -0.63 4.99 -20.52
CA GLN A 185 -0.84 3.86 -19.62
C GLN A 185 0.40 3.62 -18.76
N ILE A 186 0.24 3.75 -17.45
CA ILE A 186 1.26 3.35 -16.48
C ILE A 186 1.40 1.82 -16.56
N SER A 187 2.61 1.35 -16.82
CA SER A 187 2.99 -0.07 -16.81
C SER A 187 2.87 -0.64 -15.39
N ARG A 188 1.65 -1.01 -14.99
CA ARG A 188 1.39 -1.56 -13.64
C ARG A 188 2.17 -2.84 -13.35
N ALA A 189 2.53 -3.61 -14.38
CA ALA A 189 3.42 -4.76 -14.25
C ALA A 189 4.81 -4.33 -13.72
N GLU A 190 5.40 -3.28 -14.27
CA GLU A 190 6.70 -2.75 -13.82
C GLU A 190 6.63 -2.20 -12.39
N LEU A 191 5.49 -1.61 -11.99
CA LEU A 191 5.29 -1.18 -10.60
C LEU A 191 5.23 -2.37 -9.62
N VAL A 192 4.56 -3.46 -10.01
CA VAL A 192 4.52 -4.70 -9.22
C VAL A 192 5.90 -5.32 -9.13
N ASP A 193 6.62 -5.43 -10.24
CA ASP A 193 7.96 -6.00 -10.30
C ASP A 193 8.95 -5.12 -9.51
N GLY A 194 8.82 -3.80 -9.59
CA GLY A 194 9.58 -2.85 -8.79
C GLY A 194 9.36 -3.04 -7.29
N TYR A 195 8.12 -3.28 -6.86
CA TYR A 195 7.82 -3.61 -5.47
C TYR A 195 8.38 -4.98 -5.05
N ILE A 196 8.22 -6.01 -5.89
CA ILE A 196 8.77 -7.36 -5.62
C ILE A 196 10.29 -7.30 -5.45
N ASN A 197 10.99 -6.60 -6.35
CA ASN A 197 12.44 -6.43 -6.27
C ASN A 197 12.86 -5.75 -4.97
N GLN A 198 12.19 -4.65 -4.59
CA GLN A 198 12.46 -3.98 -3.31
C GLN A 198 12.18 -4.87 -2.10
N TRP A 199 11.10 -5.66 -2.16
CA TRP A 199 10.75 -6.59 -1.11
C TRP A 199 11.81 -7.69 -0.93
N LEU A 200 12.27 -8.29 -2.03
CA LEU A 200 13.34 -9.29 -2.03
C LEU A 200 14.65 -8.72 -1.51
N ILE A 201 15.07 -7.55 -2.00
CA ILE A 201 16.28 -6.86 -1.53
C ILE A 201 16.19 -6.57 -0.02
N GLY A 202 15.04 -6.09 0.45
CA GLY A 202 14.84 -5.85 1.89
C GLY A 202 14.83 -7.15 2.71
N GLY A 203 14.35 -8.26 2.15
CA GLY A 203 14.41 -9.57 2.79
C GLY A 203 15.85 -10.08 2.93
N ILE A 204 16.64 -9.96 1.86
CA ILE A 204 18.09 -10.25 1.88
C ILE A 204 18.78 -9.37 2.93
N PHE A 205 18.46 -8.08 2.96
CA PHE A 205 19.02 -7.14 3.94
C PHE A 205 18.72 -7.54 5.39
N ILE A 206 17.50 -7.97 5.72
CA ILE A 206 17.17 -8.47 7.08
C ILE A 206 17.97 -9.74 7.41
N ILE A 207 18.10 -10.67 6.45
CA ILE A 207 18.90 -11.90 6.64
C ILE A 207 20.37 -11.56 6.89
N LEU A 208 20.93 -10.58 6.15
CA LEU A 208 22.28 -10.07 6.38
C LEU A 208 22.43 -9.46 7.78
N CYS A 209 21.45 -8.68 8.24
CA CYS A 209 21.46 -8.14 9.61
C CYS A 209 21.41 -9.26 10.66
N ALA A 210 20.60 -10.30 10.45
CA ALA A 210 20.53 -11.45 11.34
C ALA A 210 21.85 -12.24 11.36
N GLY A 211 22.54 -12.32 10.24
CA GLY A 211 23.91 -12.84 10.19
C GLY A 211 24.89 -11.94 10.96
N ALA A 212 24.82 -10.62 10.77
CA ALA A 212 25.69 -9.66 11.43
C ALA A 212 25.53 -9.67 12.96
N THR A 213 24.33 -9.92 13.49
CA THR A 213 24.13 -10.06 14.95
C THR A 213 24.90 -11.23 15.58
N ARG A 214 25.40 -12.18 14.77
CA ARG A 214 26.22 -13.30 15.26
C ARG A 214 27.71 -12.97 15.31
N ILE A 215 28.13 -11.84 14.75
CA ILE A 215 29.54 -11.48 14.64
C ILE A 215 29.86 -10.45 15.73
N SER A 216 30.77 -10.80 16.63
CA SER A 216 31.36 -9.88 17.61
C SER A 216 32.72 -9.39 17.11
N ILE A 217 33.03 -8.12 17.39
CA ILE A 217 34.33 -7.52 17.09
C ILE A 217 35.18 -7.62 18.36
N ASP A 218 36.09 -8.59 18.41
CA ASP A 218 37.07 -8.71 19.49
C ASP A 218 38.28 -7.81 19.16
N GLN A 219 38.61 -6.87 20.03
CA GLN A 219 39.70 -5.90 19.82
C GLN A 219 41.09 -6.56 19.71
N GLN A 220 41.25 -7.79 20.20
CA GLN A 220 42.54 -8.48 20.23
C GLN A 220 42.67 -9.63 19.21
N ALA A 221 41.55 -10.19 18.71
CA ALA A 221 41.56 -11.42 17.91
C ALA A 221 40.74 -11.37 16.59
N GLY A 222 40.16 -10.21 16.24
CA GLY A 222 39.36 -10.06 15.01
C GLY A 222 37.90 -10.48 15.17
N LEU A 223 37.21 -10.70 14.04
CA LEU A 223 35.78 -11.04 14.02
C LEU A 223 35.55 -12.44 14.62
N ARG A 224 34.93 -12.52 15.81
CA ARG A 224 34.58 -13.78 16.49
C ARG A 224 33.09 -14.05 16.39
N LEU A 225 32.72 -15.27 16.00
CA LEU A 225 31.33 -15.72 16.01
C LEU A 225 30.86 -15.93 17.46
N LEU A 226 29.71 -15.35 17.80
CA LEU A 226 28.99 -15.67 19.03
C LEU A 226 28.18 -16.95 18.82
N ASP A 227 28.22 -17.87 19.80
CA ASP A 227 27.33 -19.05 19.87
C ASP A 227 25.87 -18.68 20.20
N THR A 228 25.58 -17.40 20.45
CA THR A 228 24.23 -16.93 20.69
C THR A 228 23.40 -16.99 19.41
N GLY A 229 22.21 -17.60 19.49
CA GLY A 229 21.24 -17.64 18.40
C GLY A 229 20.80 -16.25 17.93
N VAL A 230 20.10 -16.19 16.80
CA VAL A 230 19.51 -14.93 16.29
C VAL A 230 18.48 -14.44 17.32
N PRO A 231 18.43 -13.14 17.65
CA PRO A 231 17.44 -12.62 18.59
C PRO A 231 16.01 -12.95 18.17
N ASP A 232 15.19 -13.47 19.08
CA ASP A 232 13.80 -13.88 18.80
C ASP A 232 12.98 -12.76 18.15
N GLN A 233 13.20 -11.52 18.59
CA GLN A 233 12.54 -10.33 18.02
C GLN A 233 12.85 -10.13 16.54
N LEU A 234 14.08 -10.42 16.12
CA LEU A 234 14.50 -10.30 14.73
C LEU A 234 13.92 -11.44 13.87
N VAL A 235 13.81 -12.65 14.42
CA VAL A 235 13.13 -13.78 13.75
C VAL A 235 11.66 -13.43 13.51
N VAL A 236 10.96 -12.95 14.54
CA VAL A 236 9.56 -12.52 14.42
C VAL A 236 9.43 -11.38 13.41
N ALA A 237 10.33 -10.39 13.44
CA ALA A 237 10.32 -9.29 12.48
C ALA A 237 10.56 -9.78 11.04
N ALA A 238 11.50 -10.69 10.81
CA ALA A 238 11.76 -11.27 9.50
C ALA A 238 10.53 -12.03 8.97
N VAL A 239 9.93 -12.88 9.78
CA VAL A 239 8.70 -13.60 9.41
C VAL A 239 7.57 -12.62 9.08
N MET A 240 7.34 -11.63 9.94
CA MET A 240 6.33 -10.60 9.71
C MET A 240 6.61 -9.77 8.45
N TYR A 241 7.87 -9.47 8.14
CA TYR A 241 8.27 -8.78 6.91
C TYR A 241 7.91 -9.57 5.65
N PHE A 242 8.20 -10.88 5.63
CA PHE A 242 7.86 -11.73 4.48
C PHE A 242 6.34 -11.92 4.36
N LEU A 243 5.63 -12.18 5.47
CA LEU A 243 4.18 -12.35 5.46
C LEU A 243 3.44 -11.09 5.00
N THR A 244 3.78 -9.94 5.59
CA THR A 244 3.19 -8.65 5.17
C THR A 244 3.54 -8.32 3.72
N GLY A 245 4.75 -8.64 3.28
CA GLY A 245 5.17 -8.49 1.89
C GLY A 245 4.34 -9.32 0.92
N LEU A 246 4.09 -10.60 1.22
CA LEU A 246 3.23 -11.48 0.40
C LEU A 246 1.80 -10.96 0.33
N VAL A 247 1.24 -10.47 1.45
CA VAL A 247 -0.08 -9.85 1.47
C VAL A 247 -0.11 -8.62 0.56
N LEU A 248 0.91 -7.78 0.63
CA LEU A 248 1.04 -6.60 -0.23
C LEU A 248 1.24 -6.97 -1.70
N ILE A 249 2.00 -8.02 -2.04
CA ILE A 249 2.12 -8.53 -3.43
C ILE A 249 0.75 -9.00 -3.92
N SER A 250 0.01 -9.75 -3.11
CA SER A 250 -1.34 -10.22 -3.47
C SER A 250 -2.29 -9.05 -3.75
N GLN A 251 -2.23 -8.00 -2.93
CA GLN A 251 -2.98 -6.76 -3.17
C GLN A 251 -2.48 -6.05 -4.45
N ALA A 252 -1.18 -6.01 -4.69
CA ALA A 252 -0.63 -5.38 -5.87
C ALA A 252 -1.11 -6.08 -7.17
N ARG A 253 -1.09 -7.41 -7.19
CA ARG A 253 -1.64 -8.22 -8.30
C ARG A 253 -3.13 -7.99 -8.49
N LEU A 254 -3.90 -7.91 -7.40
CA LEU A 254 -5.32 -7.57 -7.47
C LEU A 254 -5.55 -6.18 -8.09
N ALA A 255 -4.74 -5.19 -7.72
CA ALA A 255 -4.84 -3.84 -8.30
C ALA A 255 -4.57 -3.83 -9.80
N GLN A 256 -3.53 -4.57 -10.23
CA GLN A 256 -3.18 -4.75 -11.63
C GLN A 256 -4.34 -5.38 -12.42
N MET A 257 -4.91 -6.48 -11.94
CA MET A 257 -6.05 -7.15 -12.58
C MET A 257 -7.29 -6.26 -12.61
N ARG A 258 -7.57 -5.53 -11.53
CA ARG A 258 -8.71 -4.59 -11.47
C ARG A 258 -8.59 -3.48 -12.51
N ALA A 259 -7.39 -2.94 -12.71
CA ALA A 259 -7.17 -1.94 -13.75
C ALA A 259 -7.39 -2.52 -15.15
N GLN A 260 -6.89 -3.74 -15.42
CA GLN A 260 -7.14 -4.44 -16.68
C GLN A 260 -8.62 -4.68 -16.93
N TRP A 261 -9.33 -5.27 -15.96
CA TRP A 261 -10.79 -5.49 -16.06
C TRP A 261 -11.56 -4.20 -16.28
N TYR A 262 -11.14 -3.10 -15.66
CA TYR A 262 -11.78 -1.80 -15.86
C TYR A 262 -11.59 -1.29 -17.30
N PHE A 263 -10.38 -1.38 -17.86
CA PHE A 263 -10.11 -0.99 -19.24
C PHE A 263 -10.76 -1.93 -20.26
N ASP A 264 -10.90 -3.21 -19.94
CA ASP A 264 -11.57 -4.22 -20.76
C ASP A 264 -13.11 -4.14 -20.65
N GLY A 265 -13.65 -3.27 -19.80
CA GLY A 265 -15.08 -3.11 -19.58
C GLY A 265 -15.76 -4.31 -18.90
N VAL A 266 -14.99 -5.14 -18.18
CA VAL A 266 -15.47 -6.34 -17.52
C VAL A 266 -16.15 -5.97 -16.20
N GLU A 267 -17.42 -6.35 -16.04
CA GLU A 267 -18.17 -6.15 -14.80
C GLU A 267 -17.62 -7.05 -13.68
N VAL A 268 -17.07 -6.43 -12.63
CA VAL A 268 -16.51 -7.15 -11.48
C VAL A 268 -17.60 -7.41 -10.43
N PRO A 269 -17.81 -8.66 -10.01
CA PRO A 269 -18.81 -8.98 -8.98
C PRO A 269 -18.56 -8.24 -7.66
N PRO A 270 -19.61 -7.72 -7.01
CA PRO A 270 -19.48 -7.03 -5.73
C PRO A 270 -18.95 -8.00 -4.66
N GLY A 271 -17.88 -7.60 -3.97
CA GLY A 271 -17.25 -8.39 -2.90
C GLY A 271 -16.09 -9.29 -3.32
N LEU A 272 -15.73 -9.35 -4.62
CA LEU A 272 -14.51 -10.04 -5.07
C LEU A 272 -13.24 -9.57 -4.34
N PRO A 273 -13.00 -8.25 -4.11
CA PRO A 273 -11.80 -7.81 -3.38
C PRO A 273 -11.71 -8.34 -1.95
N ALA A 274 -12.84 -8.38 -1.24
CA ALA A 274 -12.89 -8.89 0.13
C ALA A 274 -12.69 -10.42 0.21
N ARG A 275 -13.14 -11.16 -0.81
CA ARG A 275 -12.89 -12.61 -0.92
C ARG A 275 -11.42 -12.88 -1.26
N TRP A 276 -10.84 -12.13 -2.20
CA TRP A 276 -9.44 -12.24 -2.58
C TRP A 276 -8.52 -12.01 -1.38
N ASN A 277 -8.73 -10.94 -0.61
CA ASN A 277 -7.92 -10.65 0.57
C ASN A 277 -8.03 -11.76 1.64
N ARG A 278 -9.25 -12.29 1.89
CA ARG A 278 -9.45 -13.37 2.86
C ARG A 278 -8.79 -14.68 2.41
N LEU A 279 -9.01 -15.10 1.18
CA LEU A 279 -8.43 -16.33 0.64
C LEU A 279 -6.91 -16.23 0.54
N GLY A 280 -6.39 -15.10 0.06
CA GLY A 280 -4.95 -14.85 0.01
C GLY A 280 -4.31 -14.90 1.39
N LEU A 281 -4.93 -14.28 2.40
CA LEU A 281 -4.44 -14.32 3.77
C LEU A 281 -4.47 -15.74 4.34
N VAL A 282 -5.56 -16.50 4.13
CA VAL A 282 -5.68 -17.89 4.57
C VAL A 282 -4.61 -18.76 3.92
N ILE A 283 -4.36 -18.61 2.62
CA ILE A 283 -3.32 -19.36 1.90
C ILE A 283 -1.94 -18.99 2.43
N ILE A 284 -1.63 -17.70 2.60
CA ILE A 284 -0.32 -17.24 3.10
C ILE A 284 -0.08 -17.74 4.52
N ILE A 285 -1.07 -17.63 5.42
CA ILE A 285 -0.97 -18.15 6.79
C ILE A 285 -0.85 -19.67 6.77
N GLY A 286 -1.61 -20.37 5.92
CA GLY A 286 -1.55 -21.82 5.77
C GLY A 286 -0.17 -22.29 5.30
N ILE A 287 0.41 -21.64 4.31
CA ILE A 287 1.79 -21.90 3.84
C ILE A 287 2.79 -21.59 4.95
N GLY A 288 2.63 -20.47 5.66
CA GLY A 288 3.50 -20.12 6.79
C GLY A 288 3.45 -21.15 7.91
N LEU A 289 2.26 -21.65 8.24
CA LEU A 289 2.07 -22.70 9.24
C LEU A 289 2.69 -24.02 8.76
N ALA A 290 2.45 -24.42 7.51
CA ALA A 290 3.06 -25.60 6.92
C ALA A 290 4.61 -25.50 6.93
N ALA A 291 5.16 -24.33 6.60
CA ALA A 291 6.58 -24.06 6.64
C ALA A 291 7.15 -24.12 8.07
N SER A 292 6.38 -23.72 9.09
CA SER A 292 6.79 -23.81 10.50
C SER A 292 6.86 -25.24 11.03
N LEU A 293 6.12 -26.16 10.40
CA LEU A 293 6.13 -27.59 10.72
C LEU A 293 7.26 -28.33 10.00
N LEU A 294 7.93 -27.71 9.02
CA LEU A 294 9.07 -28.32 8.36
C LEU A 294 10.23 -28.41 9.36
N PRO A 295 10.80 -29.61 9.59
CA PRO A 295 12.01 -29.76 10.39
C PRO A 295 13.18 -29.17 9.59
N LEU A 296 13.42 -27.87 9.74
CA LEU A 296 14.59 -27.18 9.18
C LEU A 296 15.89 -27.50 9.95
N GLY A 297 15.84 -28.50 10.85
CA GLY A 297 16.99 -29.03 11.56
C GLY A 297 18.03 -29.53 10.57
N SER A 298 19.23 -28.96 10.67
CA SER A 298 20.45 -29.28 9.91
C SER A 298 20.52 -28.88 8.43
N THR A 299 20.17 -27.64 8.07
CA THR A 299 20.76 -27.01 6.85
C THR A 299 22.22 -26.56 7.11
N TRP A 300 23.04 -27.42 7.72
CA TRP A 300 24.38 -27.07 8.23
C TRP A 300 25.30 -26.51 7.11
N GLN A 301 25.24 -27.09 5.92
CA GLN A 301 26.03 -26.63 4.77
C GLN A 301 25.54 -25.29 4.20
N LEU A 302 24.21 -25.08 4.16
CA LEU A 302 23.64 -23.84 3.66
C LEU A 302 23.89 -22.69 4.65
N GLY A 303 23.86 -22.99 5.95
CA GLY A 303 24.25 -22.07 7.01
C GLY A 303 25.73 -21.65 6.92
N ALA A 304 26.63 -22.58 6.58
CA ALA A 304 28.04 -22.26 6.37
C ALA A 304 28.26 -21.32 5.17
N ILE A 305 27.58 -21.57 4.04
CA ILE A 305 27.65 -20.69 2.86
C ILE A 305 27.10 -19.30 3.17
N ILE A 306 25.92 -19.23 3.82
CA ILE A 306 25.33 -17.94 4.24
C ILE A 306 26.29 -17.19 5.18
N ASN A 307 26.96 -17.88 6.11
CA ASN A 307 27.90 -17.27 7.03
C ASN A 307 29.11 -16.66 6.28
N VAL A 308 29.70 -17.40 5.34
CA VAL A 308 30.79 -16.86 4.49
C VAL A 308 30.33 -15.61 3.75
N ILE A 309 29.14 -15.64 3.14
CA ILE A 309 28.56 -14.49 2.44
C ILE A 309 28.37 -13.30 3.39
N VAL A 310 27.76 -13.52 4.55
CA VAL A 310 27.55 -12.46 5.57
C VAL A 310 28.87 -11.86 6.01
N THR A 311 29.87 -12.69 6.30
CA THR A 311 31.19 -12.24 6.76
C THR A 311 31.88 -11.39 5.69
N VAL A 312 31.87 -11.83 4.43
CA VAL A 312 32.42 -11.07 3.30
C VAL A 312 31.68 -9.73 3.15
N VAL A 313 30.34 -9.73 3.20
CA VAL A 313 29.54 -8.51 3.09
C VAL A 313 29.83 -7.53 4.23
N VAL A 314 29.91 -8.01 5.47
CA VAL A 314 30.24 -7.19 6.64
C VAL A 314 31.66 -6.62 6.51
N GLN A 315 32.64 -7.41 6.06
CA GLN A 315 33.99 -6.92 5.81
C GLN A 315 34.04 -5.85 4.73
N ILE A 316 33.31 -6.03 3.62
CA ILE A 316 33.20 -5.00 2.58
C ILE A 316 32.56 -3.74 3.15
N ALA A 317 31.48 -3.86 3.93
CA ALA A 317 30.81 -2.71 4.54
C ALA A 317 31.73 -1.96 5.51
N VAL A 318 32.44 -2.67 6.38
CA VAL A 318 33.45 -2.08 7.29
C VAL A 318 34.59 -1.44 6.48
N GLY A 319 35.04 -2.07 5.40
CA GLY A 319 36.06 -1.51 4.50
C GLY A 319 35.61 -0.21 3.85
N ILE A 320 34.37 -0.13 3.37
CA ILE A 320 33.77 1.08 2.81
C ILE A 320 33.66 2.18 3.89
N VAL A 321 33.16 1.85 5.07
CA VAL A 321 33.04 2.81 6.18
C VAL A 321 34.42 3.35 6.57
N SER A 322 35.42 2.47 6.73
CA SER A 322 36.80 2.85 7.02
C SER A 322 37.40 3.73 5.91
N LEU A 323 37.12 3.42 4.64
CA LEU A 323 37.54 4.26 3.50
C LEU A 323 36.89 5.64 3.56
N LEU A 324 35.60 5.73 3.87
CA LEU A 324 34.89 7.00 4.01
C LEU A 324 35.42 7.81 5.20
N ILE A 325 35.69 7.16 6.33
CA ILE A 325 36.33 7.80 7.51
C ILE A 325 37.73 8.30 7.16
N ALA A 326 38.51 7.52 6.40
CA ALA A 326 39.84 7.92 5.97
C ALA A 326 39.78 9.11 4.99
N LEU A 327 38.86 9.09 4.02
CA LEU A 327 38.64 10.19 3.08
C LEU A 327 38.19 11.46 3.82
N PHE A 328 37.27 11.32 4.78
CA PHE A 328 36.80 12.43 5.59
C PHE A 328 37.90 12.99 6.49
N SER A 329 38.71 12.11 7.10
CA SER A 329 39.89 12.49 7.88
C SER A 329 40.91 13.24 7.02
N LEU A 330 41.11 12.83 5.76
CA LEU A 330 41.99 13.53 4.82
C LEU A 330 41.49 14.95 4.53
N VAL A 331 40.18 15.12 4.36
CA VAL A 331 39.56 16.45 4.22
C VAL A 331 39.74 17.28 5.49
N LEU A 332 39.54 16.71 6.69
CA LEU A 332 39.77 17.41 7.96
C LEU A 332 41.24 17.80 8.18
N LEU A 333 42.17 16.95 7.75
CA LEU A 333 43.60 17.24 7.78
C LEU A 333 43.94 18.46 6.93
N LEU A 334 43.24 18.64 5.80
CA LEU A 334 43.35 19.82 4.93
C LEU A 334 42.88 21.11 5.61
N PHE A 335 42.00 21.02 6.61
CA PHE A 335 41.54 22.13 7.45
C PHE A 335 42.32 22.28 8.77
N GLY A 336 43.44 21.56 8.93
CA GLY A 336 44.39 21.75 10.03
C GLY A 336 43.94 21.25 11.40
N LYS A 337 42.87 20.46 11.50
CA LYS A 337 42.52 19.78 12.75
C LYS A 337 43.07 18.35 12.72
N PRO A 338 44.19 18.05 13.40
CA PRO A 338 44.57 16.66 13.62
C PRO A 338 43.46 15.96 14.42
N PRO A 339 43.22 14.66 14.17
CA PRO A 339 42.37 13.87 15.07
C PRO A 339 42.97 13.94 16.48
N ALA A 340 42.12 14.15 17.49
CA ALA A 340 42.56 14.12 18.88
C ALA A 340 43.11 12.72 19.16
N GLU A 341 44.44 12.58 19.20
CA GLU A 341 45.10 11.38 19.67
C GLU A 341 44.64 11.11 21.10
N LEU A 342 44.23 9.87 21.38
CA LEU A 342 44.05 9.39 22.75
C LEU A 342 45.35 9.71 23.52
N PRO A 343 45.27 10.29 24.73
CA PRO A 343 46.47 10.65 25.48
C PRO A 343 47.29 9.39 25.75
N GLN A 344 48.39 9.23 25.00
CA GLN A 344 49.43 8.28 25.33
C GLN A 344 50.07 8.76 26.64
N LEU A 345 50.17 7.89 27.63
CA LEU A 345 50.98 8.15 28.82
C LEU A 345 52.42 8.45 28.36
N PRO A 346 53.00 9.63 28.67
CA PRO A 346 54.32 9.97 28.18
C PRO A 346 55.39 9.11 28.85
N THR A 347 56.12 8.33 28.05
CA THR A 347 57.26 7.51 28.51
C THR A 347 58.57 8.28 28.59
N THR A 348 58.61 9.60 28.35
CA THR A 348 59.84 10.38 28.51
C THR A 348 59.56 11.80 29.02
N LEU A 349 60.17 12.16 30.15
CA LEU A 349 60.25 13.54 30.63
C LEU A 349 61.24 14.31 29.74
N GLN A 350 60.73 14.97 28.69
CA GLN A 350 61.48 16.00 27.98
C GLN A 350 61.38 17.33 28.75
N PRO A 351 62.47 18.14 28.83
CA PRO A 351 62.39 19.50 29.35
C PRO A 351 61.46 20.35 28.46
N ALA A 352 60.56 21.10 29.11
CA ALA A 352 59.59 21.95 28.43
C ALA A 352 60.28 23.00 27.54
N PRO A 353 59.85 23.19 26.28
CA PRO A 353 60.26 24.34 25.48
C PRO A 353 59.71 25.64 26.10
N PRO A 354 60.38 26.80 25.89
CA PRO A 354 59.90 28.08 26.39
C PRO A 354 58.50 28.41 25.82
N PRO A 355 57.62 29.05 26.59
CA PRO A 355 56.26 29.36 26.13
C PRO A 355 56.34 30.24 24.89
N PRO A 356 55.61 29.91 23.80
CA PRO A 356 55.50 30.81 22.66
C PRO A 356 54.81 32.11 23.11
N SER A 357 55.35 33.25 22.67
CA SER A 357 54.73 34.56 22.87
C SER A 357 53.28 34.51 22.35
N PRO A 358 52.29 35.07 23.08
CA PRO A 358 50.91 35.09 22.63
C PRO A 358 50.84 35.91 21.34
N VAL A 359 50.68 35.23 20.21
CA VAL A 359 50.28 35.88 18.97
C VAL A 359 48.86 36.37 19.22
N PRO A 360 48.54 37.66 19.06
CA PRO A 360 47.16 38.12 19.09
C PRO A 360 46.47 37.61 17.83
N THR A 361 46.13 36.33 17.81
CA THR A 361 45.03 35.84 16.97
C THR A 361 43.81 36.59 17.46
N ALA A 362 43.13 37.33 16.58
CA ALA A 362 41.84 37.89 16.88
C ALA A 362 40.98 36.76 17.48
N GLU A 363 40.74 36.82 18.79
CA GLU A 363 39.98 35.81 19.51
C GLU A 363 38.53 35.93 19.02
N VAL A 364 38.23 35.25 17.92
CA VAL A 364 36.86 35.05 17.48
C VAL A 364 36.15 34.41 18.66
N PRO A 365 35.10 35.04 19.21
CA PRO A 365 34.46 34.50 20.39
C PRO A 365 34.00 33.06 20.09
N PRO A 366 34.31 32.08 20.97
CA PRO A 366 34.09 30.67 20.67
C PRO A 366 32.61 30.31 20.42
N TRP A 367 31.68 31.16 20.84
CA TRP A 367 30.24 31.03 20.57
C TRP A 367 29.82 31.51 19.17
N LEU A 368 30.64 32.29 18.46
CA LEU A 368 30.24 32.91 17.18
C LEU A 368 29.99 31.85 16.10
N GLY A 369 30.82 30.80 16.05
CA GLY A 369 30.66 29.68 15.12
C GLY A 369 29.37 28.90 15.37
N GLY A 370 29.07 28.57 16.63
CA GLY A 370 27.83 27.85 16.97
C GLY A 370 26.58 28.72 16.87
N ALA A 371 26.64 30.01 17.22
CA ALA A 371 25.54 30.94 17.01
C ALA A 371 25.18 31.07 15.52
N GLY A 372 26.18 31.16 14.64
CA GLY A 372 25.97 31.17 13.19
C GLY A 372 25.32 29.88 12.68
N PHE A 373 25.79 28.73 13.15
CA PHE A 373 25.18 27.43 12.83
C PHE A 373 23.70 27.38 13.24
N TRP A 374 23.39 27.74 14.48
CA TRP A 374 22.00 27.72 14.98
C TRP A 374 21.10 28.73 14.29
N LEU A 375 21.61 29.91 13.90
CA LEU A 375 20.87 30.88 13.10
C LEU A 375 20.48 30.28 11.73
N VAL A 376 21.40 29.59 11.06
CA VAL A 376 21.09 28.88 9.80
C VAL A 376 20.06 27.78 10.04
N VAL A 377 20.23 26.95 11.07
CA VAL A 377 19.26 25.89 11.43
C VAL A 377 17.87 26.48 11.70
N ILE A 378 17.77 27.58 12.45
CA ILE A 378 16.51 28.26 12.75
C ILE A 378 15.88 28.82 11.47
N VAL A 379 16.66 29.44 10.58
CA VAL A 379 16.16 29.94 9.29
C VAL A 379 15.60 28.80 8.45
N ILE A 380 16.34 27.69 8.31
CA ILE A 380 15.88 26.51 7.56
C ILE A 380 14.62 25.93 8.23
N LEU A 381 14.59 25.85 9.57
CA LEU A 381 13.44 25.36 10.33
C LEU A 381 12.20 26.24 10.13
N VAL A 382 12.33 27.57 10.20
CA VAL A 382 11.23 28.52 9.97
C VAL A 382 10.72 28.41 8.53
N LEU A 383 11.61 28.27 7.54
CA LEU A 383 11.23 28.05 6.15
C LEU A 383 10.49 26.71 5.96
N ALA A 384 11.01 25.64 6.57
CA ALA A 384 10.38 24.32 6.56
C ALA A 384 8.98 24.37 7.20
N LEU A 385 8.85 25.01 8.36
CA LEU A 385 7.60 25.12 9.10
C LEU A 385 6.58 25.99 8.36
N ARG A 386 7.00 27.12 7.77
CA ARG A 386 6.15 27.96 6.92
C ARG A 386 5.65 27.19 5.71
N PHE A 387 6.51 26.37 5.09
CA PHE A 387 6.12 25.54 3.95
C PHE A 387 5.15 24.42 4.36
N PHE A 388 5.34 23.86 5.55
CA PHE A 388 4.51 22.80 6.10
C PHE A 388 3.12 23.30 6.59
N ILE A 389 3.05 24.49 7.19
CA ILE A 389 1.82 25.12 7.75
C ILE A 389 1.14 26.06 6.75
N GLY A 390 1.77 26.36 5.62
CA GLY A 390 1.25 27.28 4.60
C GLY A 390 -0.12 26.87 4.02
N PRO A 391 -0.75 27.76 3.22
CA PRO A 391 -2.14 27.62 2.74
C PRO A 391 -2.46 26.26 2.11
N ASP A 392 -1.45 25.65 1.47
CA ASP A 392 -1.58 24.40 0.74
C ASP A 392 -1.02 23.19 1.49
N GLY A 393 -0.33 23.38 2.62
CA GLY A 393 0.60 22.39 3.19
C GLY A 393 -0.04 21.31 4.04
N LEU A 394 -1.01 21.65 4.90
CA LEU A 394 -1.71 20.69 5.77
C LEU A 394 -2.80 21.46 6.55
N ALA A 395 -4.02 21.55 6.00
CA ALA A 395 -5.19 21.84 6.81
C ALA A 395 -5.44 20.61 7.72
N VAL A 396 -4.64 20.44 8.79
CA VAL A 396 -4.85 19.46 9.86
C VAL A 396 -6.07 19.93 10.64
N THR A 397 -7.26 19.75 10.06
CA THR A 397 -8.47 19.88 10.84
C THR A 397 -8.44 18.74 11.86
N ARG A 398 -8.40 19.09 13.15
CA ARG A 398 -8.50 18.17 14.31
C ARG A 398 -9.59 17.09 14.14
N ASN A 399 -10.62 17.39 13.34
CA ASN A 399 -11.65 16.45 12.92
C ASN A 399 -11.14 15.29 12.05
N ARG A 400 -10.23 15.49 11.08
CA ARG A 400 -9.71 14.41 10.22
C ARG A 400 -8.91 13.38 11.02
N LEU A 401 -8.05 13.84 11.92
CA LEU A 401 -7.25 12.97 12.80
C LEU A 401 -8.15 12.20 13.80
N ARG A 402 -9.16 12.87 14.38
CA ARG A 402 -10.18 12.21 15.22
C ARG A 402 -11.02 11.19 14.46
N THR A 403 -11.42 11.48 13.22
CA THR A 403 -12.15 10.50 12.39
C THR A 403 -11.28 9.31 12.03
N LEU A 404 -9.99 9.52 11.77
CA LEU A 404 -9.04 8.45 11.48
C LEU A 404 -8.82 7.55 12.71
N GLY A 405 -8.62 8.16 13.89
CA GLY A 405 -8.48 7.44 15.17
C GLY A 405 -9.74 6.64 15.54
N ARG A 406 -10.94 7.23 15.37
CA ARG A 406 -12.21 6.51 15.59
C ARG A 406 -12.43 5.36 14.60
N ARG A 407 -12.02 5.53 13.35
CA ARG A 407 -12.09 4.47 12.33
C ARG A 407 -11.11 3.33 12.61
N LEU A 408 -9.89 3.64 13.06
CA LEU A 408 -8.91 2.65 13.50
C LEU A 408 -9.40 1.85 14.71
N LEU A 409 -9.93 2.53 15.74
CA LEU A 409 -10.54 1.88 16.91
C LEU A 409 -11.76 1.01 16.53
N ALA A 410 -12.60 1.47 15.60
CA ALA A 410 -13.74 0.69 15.11
C ALA A 410 -13.31 -0.54 14.29
N LEU A 411 -12.23 -0.44 13.50
CA LEU A 411 -11.65 -1.56 12.76
C LEU A 411 -11.00 -2.58 13.71
N PHE A 412 -10.28 -2.11 14.72
CA PHE A 412 -9.73 -2.97 15.76
C PHE A 412 -10.83 -3.70 16.52
N GLY A 413 -11.92 -3.01 16.88
CA GLY A 413 -13.10 -3.61 17.48
C GLY A 413 -13.79 -4.65 16.59
N ARG A 414 -13.91 -4.39 15.27
CA ARG A 414 -14.48 -5.35 14.30
C ARG A 414 -13.59 -6.57 14.08
N TRP A 415 -12.28 -6.37 14.05
CA TRP A 415 -11.31 -7.45 13.91
C TRP A 415 -11.30 -8.33 15.17
N TRP A 416 -11.36 -7.73 16.36
CA TRP A 416 -11.45 -8.43 17.64
C TRP A 416 -12.78 -9.19 17.81
N ALA A 417 -13.89 -8.59 17.37
CA ALA A 417 -15.18 -9.25 17.32
C ALA A 417 -15.19 -10.44 16.34
N GLY A 418 -14.54 -10.30 15.17
CA GLY A 418 -14.36 -11.39 14.19
C GLY A 418 -13.47 -12.51 14.71
N ALA A 419 -12.38 -12.18 15.42
CA ALA A 419 -11.50 -13.15 16.06
C ALA A 419 -12.21 -13.93 17.18
N ARG A 420 -13.06 -13.26 17.97
CA ARG A 420 -13.93 -13.92 18.97
C ARG A 420 -14.99 -14.80 18.35
N ALA A 421 -15.59 -14.39 17.23
CA ALA A 421 -16.55 -15.22 16.50
C ALA A 421 -15.89 -16.46 15.88
N ALA A 422 -14.66 -16.33 15.36
CA ALA A 422 -13.87 -17.44 14.86
C ALA A 422 -13.44 -18.40 15.99
N ALA A 423 -13.04 -17.86 17.15
CA ALA A 423 -12.74 -18.66 18.34
C ALA A 423 -13.98 -19.38 18.91
N ALA A 424 -15.16 -18.74 18.85
CA ALA A 424 -16.43 -19.36 19.23
C ALA A 424 -16.87 -20.46 18.25
N SER A 425 -16.55 -20.32 16.95
CA SER A 425 -16.81 -21.37 15.95
C SER A 425 -15.88 -22.58 16.07
N LEU A 426 -14.73 -22.44 16.74
CA LEU A 426 -13.82 -23.56 17.06
C LEU A 426 -14.16 -24.25 18.39
N ALA A 427 -15.00 -23.63 19.23
CA ALA A 427 -15.40 -24.18 20.53
C ALA A 427 -16.71 -24.98 20.51
N ILE A 428 -17.37 -25.14 19.36
CA ILE A 428 -18.58 -25.98 19.22
C ILE A 428 -18.37 -26.98 18.08
N VAL A 429 -17.53 -27.97 18.34
CA VAL A 429 -17.51 -29.23 17.59
C VAL A 429 -17.93 -30.34 18.54
N VAL A 430 -19.25 -30.55 18.63
CA VAL A 430 -19.85 -31.83 19.04
C VAL A 430 -20.84 -32.21 17.94
N PRO A 431 -20.70 -33.39 17.31
CA PRO A 431 -21.53 -33.77 16.17
C PRO A 431 -22.84 -34.36 16.67
N ARG A 432 -23.97 -33.74 16.33
CA ARG A 432 -25.28 -34.40 16.39
C ARG A 432 -25.82 -34.53 14.97
N ARG A 433 -25.58 -35.70 14.38
CA ARG A 433 -26.30 -36.18 13.19
C ARG A 433 -27.77 -36.42 13.56
N ARG A 434 -28.62 -36.23 12.54
CA ARG A 434 -30.06 -36.55 12.40
C ARG A 434 -31.06 -35.47 12.82
N ALA A 435 -31.42 -34.63 11.86
CA ALA A 435 -32.77 -34.52 11.31
C ALA A 435 -32.80 -33.38 10.27
N ALA A 436 -32.76 -33.73 8.98
CA ALA A 436 -33.27 -32.96 7.83
C ALA A 436 -32.65 -33.54 6.54
N ASP A 437 -33.08 -34.75 6.18
CA ASP A 437 -33.27 -35.08 4.77
C ASP A 437 -34.40 -34.16 4.29
N GLU A 438 -34.06 -33.03 3.67
CA GLU A 438 -34.89 -32.21 2.77
C GLU A 438 -34.22 -30.85 2.55
N GLY A 439 -33.35 -30.76 1.53
CA GLY A 439 -32.70 -29.48 1.22
C GLY A 439 -31.67 -29.46 0.11
N GLN A 440 -31.47 -30.58 -0.60
CA GLN A 440 -30.50 -30.68 -1.71
C GLN A 440 -30.90 -29.97 -3.02
N ASN A 441 -31.92 -29.10 -3.02
CA ASN A 441 -32.33 -28.32 -4.20
C ASN A 441 -32.42 -26.80 -3.97
N ALA A 442 -31.64 -26.24 -3.04
CA ALA A 442 -31.65 -24.81 -2.70
C ALA A 442 -30.52 -23.98 -3.36
N ALA A 443 -29.94 -24.44 -4.46
CA ALA A 443 -28.98 -23.67 -5.25
C ALA A 443 -29.49 -23.50 -6.69
N LEU A 444 -30.34 -22.48 -6.92
CA LEU A 444 -30.61 -21.80 -8.22
C LEU A 444 -31.93 -21.02 -8.20
N ARG A 445 -32.17 -20.15 -7.21
CA ARG A 445 -33.31 -19.20 -7.26
C ARG A 445 -32.93 -17.82 -6.71
N LEU A 446 -32.52 -16.92 -7.61
CA LEU A 446 -32.56 -15.48 -7.36
C LEU A 446 -34.01 -14.97 -7.60
N PRO A 447 -34.62 -14.23 -6.66
CA PRO A 447 -36.01 -13.79 -6.77
C PRO A 447 -36.13 -12.50 -7.61
N TRP A 448 -36.53 -12.64 -8.87
CA TRP A 448 -37.04 -11.53 -9.68
C TRP A 448 -38.49 -11.24 -9.28
N ARG A 449 -38.69 -10.36 -8.30
CA ARG A 449 -40.02 -9.83 -7.98
C ARG A 449 -39.99 -8.30 -8.02
N PHE A 450 -40.84 -7.74 -8.90
CA PHE A 450 -41.16 -6.31 -9.13
C PHE A 450 -40.20 -5.49 -10.01
N VAL A 451 -40.04 -5.87 -11.27
CA VAL A 451 -39.61 -4.92 -12.31
C VAL A 451 -40.81 -4.04 -12.69
N ARG A 452 -40.72 -2.72 -12.48
CA ARG A 452 -41.74 -1.75 -12.91
C ARG A 452 -41.57 -1.48 -14.41
N LEU A 453 -42.41 -2.10 -15.25
CA LEU A 453 -42.37 -1.97 -16.72
C LEU A 453 -42.42 -0.51 -17.21
N ASN A 454 -43.07 0.38 -16.47
CA ASN A 454 -43.19 1.81 -16.81
C ASN A 454 -41.93 2.64 -16.51
N ALA A 455 -40.95 2.08 -15.79
CA ALA A 455 -39.68 2.76 -15.50
C ALA A 455 -38.56 2.40 -16.50
N LEU A 456 -38.85 1.51 -17.45
CA LEU A 456 -37.90 1.06 -18.48
C LEU A 456 -38.03 1.90 -19.75
N SER A 457 -36.90 2.22 -20.38
CA SER A 457 -36.88 2.83 -21.71
C SER A 457 -37.62 1.95 -22.74
N PRO A 458 -38.19 2.51 -23.83
CA PRO A 458 -38.85 1.72 -24.88
C PRO A 458 -37.99 0.53 -25.36
N ARG A 459 -36.69 0.76 -25.53
CA ARG A 459 -35.71 -0.26 -25.93
C ARG A 459 -35.50 -1.35 -24.88
N GLU A 460 -35.44 -1.00 -23.60
CA GLU A 460 -35.36 -2.00 -22.51
C GLU A 460 -36.64 -2.80 -22.34
N ARG A 461 -37.81 -2.21 -22.62
CA ARG A 461 -39.10 -2.92 -22.62
C ARG A 461 -39.12 -4.03 -23.68
N VAL A 462 -38.67 -3.73 -24.90
CA VAL A 462 -38.55 -4.73 -25.98
C VAL A 462 -37.60 -5.87 -25.58
N ARG A 463 -36.43 -5.55 -25.00
CA ARG A 463 -35.49 -6.57 -24.50
C ARG A 463 -36.10 -7.44 -23.41
N TYR A 464 -36.84 -6.82 -22.49
CA TYR A 464 -37.53 -7.52 -21.42
C TYR A 464 -38.55 -8.52 -21.96
N PHE A 465 -39.37 -8.14 -22.96
CA PHE A 465 -40.38 -9.01 -23.53
C PHE A 465 -39.76 -10.28 -24.11
N TYR A 466 -38.73 -10.15 -24.94
CA TYR A 466 -38.02 -11.30 -25.52
C TYR A 466 -37.37 -12.21 -24.46
N LEU A 467 -36.64 -11.66 -23.49
CA LEU A 467 -36.01 -12.46 -22.43
C LEU A 467 -37.03 -13.16 -21.53
N SER A 468 -38.18 -12.54 -21.29
CA SER A 468 -39.27 -13.18 -20.54
C SER A 468 -39.90 -14.34 -21.31
N THR A 469 -39.91 -14.30 -22.65
CA THR A 469 -40.35 -15.40 -23.51
C THR A 469 -39.35 -16.56 -23.47
N ILE A 470 -38.04 -16.31 -23.57
CA ILE A 470 -37.00 -17.35 -23.42
C ILE A 470 -37.09 -18.06 -22.06
N ARG A 471 -37.40 -17.33 -21.00
CA ARG A 471 -37.56 -17.95 -19.68
C ARG A 471 -38.77 -18.88 -19.63
N ARG A 472 -39.90 -18.47 -20.21
CA ARG A 472 -41.12 -19.30 -20.26
C ARG A 472 -40.93 -20.50 -21.18
N ALA A 473 -40.22 -20.32 -22.28
CA ALA A 473 -39.74 -21.38 -23.15
C ALA A 473 -38.98 -22.45 -22.37
N ALA A 474 -38.01 -22.03 -21.54
CA ALA A 474 -37.24 -22.92 -20.69
C ALA A 474 -38.09 -23.63 -19.63
N GLU A 475 -39.10 -22.94 -19.06
CA GLU A 475 -40.08 -23.56 -18.15
C GLU A 475 -40.96 -24.63 -18.84
N GLN A 476 -41.03 -24.63 -20.17
CA GLN A 476 -41.76 -25.61 -20.99
C GLN A 476 -40.85 -26.64 -21.66
N GLY A 477 -39.56 -26.68 -21.30
CA GLY A 477 -38.60 -27.67 -21.78
C GLY A 477 -37.76 -27.24 -22.98
N THR A 478 -38.04 -26.08 -23.59
CA THR A 478 -37.25 -25.55 -24.72
C THR A 478 -36.23 -24.53 -24.20
N VAL A 479 -35.00 -24.98 -23.98
CA VAL A 479 -33.92 -24.16 -23.39
C VAL A 479 -32.96 -23.68 -24.47
N ARG A 480 -32.76 -22.36 -24.56
CA ARG A 480 -31.73 -21.76 -25.42
C ARG A 480 -30.33 -22.11 -24.92
N GLN A 481 -29.47 -22.66 -25.78
CA GLN A 481 -28.08 -22.92 -25.42
C GLN A 481 -27.25 -21.62 -25.36
N PRO A 482 -26.20 -21.54 -24.52
CA PRO A 482 -25.40 -20.32 -24.38
C PRO A 482 -24.75 -19.82 -25.67
N SER A 483 -24.36 -20.74 -26.57
CA SER A 483 -23.72 -20.45 -27.87
C SER A 483 -24.71 -20.10 -28.99
N GLN A 484 -26.00 -20.34 -28.79
CA GLN A 484 -27.01 -20.26 -29.84
C GLN A 484 -27.46 -18.82 -30.07
N THR A 485 -27.47 -18.33 -31.31
CA THR A 485 -27.93 -16.95 -31.62
C THR A 485 -29.45 -16.80 -31.44
N PRO A 486 -29.99 -15.57 -31.28
CA PRO A 486 -31.44 -15.37 -31.23
C PRO A 486 -32.19 -15.91 -32.46
N VAL A 487 -31.57 -15.79 -33.65
CA VAL A 487 -32.11 -16.30 -34.92
C VAL A 487 -32.06 -17.83 -34.97
N GLU A 488 -30.99 -18.45 -34.46
CA GLU A 488 -30.92 -19.91 -34.35
C GLU A 488 -31.94 -20.46 -33.37
N PHE A 489 -32.16 -19.78 -32.25
CA PHE A 489 -33.14 -20.20 -31.26
C PHE A 489 -34.57 -20.05 -31.76
N LEU A 490 -34.84 -19.10 -32.65
CA LEU A 490 -36.15 -18.94 -33.28
C LEU A 490 -36.61 -20.26 -33.94
N ARG A 491 -35.74 -20.98 -34.65
CA ARG A 491 -36.08 -22.28 -35.27
C ARG A 491 -36.55 -23.32 -34.25
N ASP A 492 -35.97 -23.31 -33.06
CA ASP A 492 -36.40 -24.18 -31.96
C ASP A 492 -37.78 -23.75 -31.43
N LEU A 493 -38.06 -22.44 -31.43
CA LEU A 493 -39.39 -21.92 -31.04
C LEU A 493 -40.46 -22.23 -32.09
N GLU A 494 -40.14 -22.11 -33.38
CA GLU A 494 -41.05 -22.40 -34.49
C GLU A 494 -41.40 -23.89 -34.53
N SER A 495 -40.40 -24.77 -34.38
CA SER A 495 -40.61 -26.22 -34.33
C SER A 495 -41.37 -26.66 -33.07
N THR A 496 -41.14 -26.00 -31.94
CA THR A 496 -41.86 -26.32 -30.69
C THR A 496 -43.27 -25.72 -30.68
N TRP A 497 -43.49 -24.53 -31.25
CA TRP A 497 -44.75 -23.76 -31.18
C TRP A 497 -45.19 -23.21 -32.55
N PRO A 498 -45.71 -24.08 -33.43
CA PRO A 498 -46.21 -23.66 -34.75
C PRO A 498 -47.35 -22.63 -34.65
N ASP A 499 -48.18 -22.69 -33.60
CA ASP A 499 -49.29 -21.75 -33.40
C ASP A 499 -48.84 -20.30 -33.07
N ALA A 500 -47.56 -20.10 -32.73
CA ALA A 500 -46.99 -18.79 -32.38
C ALA A 500 -45.79 -18.40 -33.26
N GLU A 501 -45.59 -19.08 -34.40
CA GLU A 501 -44.45 -18.92 -35.31
C GLU A 501 -44.25 -17.44 -35.71
N ASN A 502 -45.29 -16.83 -36.30
CA ASN A 502 -45.24 -15.45 -36.77
C ASN A 502 -45.00 -14.43 -35.64
N ASP A 503 -45.60 -14.66 -34.46
CA ASP A 503 -45.44 -13.75 -33.32
C ASP A 503 -44.06 -13.93 -32.64
N ALA A 504 -43.49 -15.13 -32.66
CA ALA A 504 -42.14 -15.41 -32.17
C ALA A 504 -41.07 -14.82 -33.09
N ALA A 505 -41.28 -14.89 -34.41
CA ALA A 505 -40.43 -14.24 -35.41
C ALA A 505 -40.44 -12.71 -35.22
N ALA A 506 -41.62 -12.09 -35.14
CA ALA A 506 -41.76 -10.65 -34.92
C ALA A 506 -41.13 -10.17 -33.60
N LEU A 507 -41.26 -10.94 -32.51
CA LEU A 507 -40.62 -10.61 -31.24
C LEU A 507 -39.09 -10.74 -31.29
N THR A 508 -38.57 -11.70 -32.05
CA THR A 508 -37.14 -11.92 -32.24
C THR A 508 -36.53 -10.80 -33.09
N GLU A 509 -37.23 -10.37 -34.14
CA GLU A 509 -36.82 -9.24 -34.98
C GLU A 509 -36.79 -7.93 -34.17
N ALA A 510 -37.83 -7.63 -33.40
CA ALA A 510 -37.87 -6.47 -32.51
C ALA A 510 -36.72 -6.49 -31.49
N PHE A 511 -36.35 -7.67 -30.98
CA PHE A 511 -35.20 -7.83 -30.09
C PHE A 511 -33.87 -7.56 -30.79
N LEU A 512 -33.69 -8.05 -32.02
CA LEU A 512 -32.49 -7.82 -32.81
C LEU A 512 -32.34 -6.33 -33.14
N ALA A 513 -33.41 -5.66 -33.54
CA ALA A 513 -33.44 -4.20 -33.71
C ALA A 513 -33.07 -3.48 -32.40
N ALA A 514 -33.67 -3.86 -31.27
CA ALA A 514 -33.34 -3.28 -29.97
C ALA A 514 -31.92 -3.58 -29.46
N ARG A 515 -31.25 -4.62 -29.98
CA ARG A 515 -29.92 -5.06 -29.54
C ARG A 515 -28.79 -4.57 -30.43
N TYR A 516 -29.01 -4.55 -31.75
CA TYR A 516 -27.97 -4.33 -32.74
C TYR A 516 -28.21 -3.08 -33.59
N ASP A 517 -29.45 -2.59 -33.69
CA ASP A 517 -29.77 -1.39 -34.47
C ASP A 517 -29.65 -0.11 -33.63
N ARG A 518 -29.27 0.98 -34.29
CA ARG A 518 -29.02 2.30 -33.67
C ARG A 518 -30.25 3.18 -33.69
N VAL A 519 -31.27 2.87 -34.49
CA VAL A 519 -32.53 3.63 -34.61
C VAL A 519 -33.28 3.68 -33.26
N GLU A 520 -33.69 4.87 -32.82
CA GLU A 520 -34.49 5.02 -31.60
C GLU A 520 -35.83 4.31 -31.74
N ILE A 521 -36.17 3.48 -30.75
CA ILE A 521 -37.44 2.75 -30.71
C ILE A 521 -38.50 3.67 -30.11
N SER A 522 -39.55 3.96 -30.88
CA SER A 522 -40.66 4.79 -30.40
C SER A 522 -41.38 4.10 -29.24
N PRO A 523 -41.98 4.87 -28.30
CA PRO A 523 -42.93 4.32 -27.34
C PRO A 523 -44.05 3.51 -27.98
N ASP A 524 -44.46 3.85 -29.20
CA ASP A 524 -45.50 3.17 -29.97
C ASP A 524 -45.03 1.79 -30.47
N ASP A 525 -43.82 1.69 -31.02
CA ASP A 525 -43.21 0.43 -31.45
C ASP A 525 -43.02 -0.54 -30.27
N ALA A 526 -42.62 0.00 -29.11
CA ALA A 526 -42.50 -0.79 -27.88
C ALA A 526 -43.88 -1.27 -27.37
N GLN A 527 -44.94 -0.50 -27.62
CA GLN A 527 -46.31 -0.89 -27.29
C GLN A 527 -46.86 -1.93 -28.28
N GLU A 528 -46.54 -1.83 -29.57
CA GLU A 528 -46.86 -2.84 -30.56
C GLU A 528 -46.18 -4.18 -30.21
N THR A 529 -44.88 -4.14 -29.91
CA THR A 529 -44.12 -5.32 -29.45
C THR A 529 -44.72 -5.95 -28.19
N LYS A 530 -45.28 -5.14 -27.28
CA LYS A 530 -45.99 -5.63 -26.10
C LYS A 530 -47.25 -6.44 -26.48
N THR A 531 -47.97 -6.04 -27.52
CA THR A 531 -49.15 -6.79 -27.99
C THR A 531 -48.76 -8.15 -28.57
N VAL A 532 -47.69 -8.19 -29.36
CA VAL A 532 -47.08 -9.43 -29.89
C VAL A 532 -46.69 -10.34 -28.73
N TRP A 533 -45.96 -9.81 -27.74
CA TRP A 533 -45.55 -10.54 -26.56
C TRP A 533 -46.72 -11.13 -25.74
N GLU A 534 -47.82 -10.39 -25.56
CA GLU A 534 -49.01 -10.91 -24.87
C GLU A 534 -49.75 -12.00 -25.68
N ARG A 535 -49.62 -12.02 -27.02
CA ARG A 535 -50.12 -13.12 -27.84
C ARG A 535 -49.25 -14.37 -27.69
N VAL A 536 -47.93 -14.23 -27.79
CA VAL A 536 -46.97 -15.33 -27.52
C VAL A 536 -47.20 -15.91 -26.13
N LYS A 537 -47.35 -15.07 -25.11
CA LYS A 537 -47.61 -15.50 -23.72
C LYS A 537 -48.94 -16.23 -23.57
N ARG A 538 -49.98 -15.86 -24.32
CA ARG A 538 -51.27 -16.55 -24.32
C ARG A 538 -51.17 -17.92 -24.97
N ALA A 539 -50.51 -18.03 -26.12
CA ALA A 539 -50.23 -19.30 -26.79
C ALA A 539 -49.44 -20.25 -25.86
N LEU A 540 -48.40 -19.74 -25.20
CA LEU A 540 -47.63 -20.49 -24.21
C LEU A 540 -48.48 -20.94 -23.01
N LYS A 541 -49.47 -20.15 -22.56
CA LYS A 541 -50.32 -20.50 -21.42
C LYS A 541 -51.37 -21.57 -21.76
N GLN A 542 -51.92 -21.53 -22.97
CA GLN A 542 -52.99 -22.46 -23.39
C GLN A 542 -52.53 -23.92 -23.46
N ARG A 543 -51.25 -24.16 -23.76
CA ARG A 543 -50.66 -25.51 -23.81
C ARG A 543 -50.24 -26.08 -22.45
N ARG A 544 -50.30 -25.26 -21.38
CA ARG A 544 -50.00 -25.70 -20.00
C ARG A 544 -51.24 -26.28 -19.30
N ALA A 545 -52.43 -25.98 -19.81
CA ALA A 545 -53.70 -26.58 -19.41
C ALA A 545 -53.97 -27.78 -20.31
#